data_AF-A0A2E0XPN7-F1
#
_entry.id   AF-A0A2E0XPN7-F1
#
_cell.length_a   1.000
_cell.length_b   1.000
_cell.length_c   1.000
_cell.angle_alpha   90.00
_cell.angle_beta   90.00
_cell.angle_gamma   90.00
#
_symmetry.space_group_name_H-M   'P 1'
#
loop_
_entity.id
_entity.type
_entity.pdbx_description
1 polymer ?
#
loop_
_entity_poly.entity_id
_entity_poly.type
_entity_poly.pdbx_seq_one_letter_code
_entity_poly.pdbx_strand_id
1 'polypeptide(L)' 'MPQNISILPLPPYSPELNPMEQVWQQLRKIGLSNTCFKNYHQIVDACGEAWNCFGDEEGNIQNIGHCTWALI' A
#
# COMPACT_ATOMS: atom_id res chain seq x y z
N MET A 1 -20.51 3.41 -12.59
CA MET A 1 -19.76 2.28 -12.00
C MET A 1 -20.21 1.00 -12.69
N PRO A 2 -19.29 0.09 -13.03
CA PRO A 2 -19.64 -1.25 -13.49
C PRO A 2 -20.52 -1.97 -12.45
N GLN A 3 -21.48 -2.80 -12.89
CA GLN A 3 -22.39 -3.52 -11.98
C GLN A 3 -21.68 -4.51 -11.06
N ASN A 4 -20.45 -4.92 -11.40
CA ASN A 4 -19.62 -5.85 -10.64
C ASN A 4 -18.64 -5.17 -9.66
N ILE A 5 -18.75 -3.86 -9.45
CA ILE A 5 -17.88 -3.11 -8.53
C ILE A 5 -18.75 -2.38 -7.51
N SER A 6 -18.60 -2.75 -6.24
CA SER A 6 -19.16 -2.02 -5.10
C SER A 6 -18.10 -1.10 -4.49
N ILE A 7 -18.54 0.02 -3.93
CA ILE A 7 -17.69 0.95 -3.18
C ILE A 7 -17.88 0.66 -1.70
N LEU A 8 -16.80 0.40 -0.98
CA LEU A 8 -16.79 0.29 0.47
C LEU A 8 -16.36 1.64 1.07
N PRO A 9 -17.26 2.40 1.73
CA PRO A 9 -16.89 3.67 2.33
C PRO A 9 -16.03 3.44 3.58
N LEU A 10 -14.91 4.17 3.67
CA LEU A 10 -14.07 4.20 4.86
C LEU A 10 -14.64 5.23 5.86
N PRO A 11 -14.70 4.91 7.17
CA PRO A 11 -15.03 5.90 8.18
C PRO A 11 -14.06 7.09 8.16
N PRO A 12 -14.55 8.33 8.37
CA PRO A 12 -13.69 9.49 8.42
C PRO A 12 -12.70 9.38 9.58
N TYR A 13 -11.46 9.80 9.35
CA TYR A 13 -10.36 9.81 10.33
C TYR A 13 -9.94 8.42 10.86
N SER A 14 -10.20 7.35 10.11
CA SER A 14 -9.77 5.98 10.45
C SER A 14 -8.69 5.42 9.50
N PRO A 15 -7.46 5.97 9.51
CA PRO A 15 -6.37 5.45 8.68
C PRO A 15 -6.00 4.00 9.01
N GLU A 16 -6.21 3.55 10.25
CA GLU A 16 -5.99 2.18 10.71
C GLU A 16 -6.86 1.14 9.98
N LEU A 17 -8.00 1.56 9.44
CA LEU A 17 -8.91 0.71 8.69
C LEU A 17 -8.54 0.63 7.20
N ASN A 18 -7.66 1.51 6.71
CA ASN A 18 -7.23 1.52 5.32
C ASN A 18 -6.01 0.60 5.11
N PRO A 19 -6.13 -0.56 4.43
CA PRO A 19 -5.00 -1.46 4.19
C PRO A 19 -3.87 -0.80 3.41
N MET A 20 -4.16 0.22 2.59
CA MET A 20 -3.12 0.95 1.88
C MET A 20 -2.15 1.66 2.82
N GLU A 21 -2.57 2.10 4.01
CA GLU A 21 -1.65 2.70 4.99
C GLU A 21 -0.60 1.68 5.46
N GLN A 22 -0.97 0.40 5.60
CA GLN A 22 -0.04 -0.66 5.95
C GLN A 22 0.95 -0.95 4.80
N VAL A 23 0.49 -0.94 3.56
CA VAL A 23 1.35 -1.03 2.37
C VAL A 23 2.38 0.10 2.37
N TRP A 24 1.94 1.35 2.58
CA TRP A 24 2.84 2.50 2.64
C TRP A 24 3.90 2.37 3.74
N GLN A 25 3.54 1.81 4.89
CA GLN A 25 4.49 1.52 5.96
C GLN A 25 5.55 0.49 5.53
N GLN A 26 5.19 -0.54 4.76
CA GLN A 26 6.17 -1.51 4.25
C GLN A 26 7.11 -0.89 3.21
N LEU A 27 6.57 -0.15 2.24
CA LEU A 27 7.39 0.53 1.24
C LEU A 27 8.41 1.48 1.91
N ARG A 28 7.98 2.16 2.98
CA ARG A 28 8.86 3.00 3.80
C ARG A 28 9.97 2.20 4.49
N LYS A 29 9.68 1.01 5.00
CA LYS A 29 10.70 0.12 5.62
C LYS A 29 11.70 -0.43 4.59
N ILE A 30 11.25 -0.75 3.38
CA ILE A 30 12.09 -1.39 2.36
C ILE A 30 13.15 -0.43 1.80
N GLY A 31 12.77 0.82 1.48
CA GLY A 31 13.75 1.72 0.83
C GLY A 31 13.39 3.21 0.80
N LEU A 32 12.19 3.59 1.23
CA LEU A 32 11.77 5.00 1.17
C LEU A 32 12.07 5.79 2.46
N SER A 33 12.46 5.13 3.56
CA SER A 33 12.79 5.82 4.81
C SER A 33 14.14 6.52 4.76
N ASN A 34 14.18 7.77 5.23
CA ASN A 34 15.40 8.58 5.37
C ASN A 34 16.21 8.76 4.06
N THR A 35 15.57 8.61 2.90
CA THR A 35 16.20 8.79 1.58
C THR A 35 15.93 10.18 1.04
N CYS A 36 16.97 10.86 0.54
CA CYS A 36 16.85 12.13 -0.16
C CYS A 36 16.91 11.90 -1.67
N PHE A 37 15.89 12.38 -2.39
CA PHE A 37 15.79 12.22 -3.85
C PHE A 37 16.19 13.51 -4.57
N LYS A 38 16.96 13.40 -5.65
CA LYS A 38 17.43 14.55 -6.42
C LYS A 38 16.37 15.11 -7.38
N ASN A 39 15.46 14.26 -7.84
CA ASN A 39 14.42 14.63 -8.79
C ASN A 39 13.24 13.64 -8.68
N TYR A 40 12.16 13.96 -9.40
CA TYR A 40 10.95 13.15 -9.42
C TYR A 40 11.17 11.72 -9.89
N HIS A 41 12.00 11.50 -10.93
CA HIS A 41 12.25 10.16 -11.47
C HIS A 41 12.83 9.23 -10.41
N GLN A 42 13.78 9.72 -9.59
CA GLN A 42 14.34 8.92 -8.50
C GLN A 42 13.30 8.51 -7.45
N ILE A 43 12.26 9.33 -7.23
CA ILE A 43 11.17 8.98 -6.32
C ILE A 43 10.34 7.84 -6.93
N VAL A 44 9.99 7.96 -8.22
CA VAL A 44 9.20 6.95 -8.93
C VAL A 44 9.95 5.62 -9.00
N ASP A 45 11.23 5.65 -9.34
CA ASP A 45 12.08 4.47 -9.43
C ASP A 45 12.18 3.77 -8.06
N ALA A 46 12.48 4.52 -7.00
CA ALA A 46 12.57 3.94 -5.65
C ALA A 46 11.23 3.38 -5.14
N CYS A 47 10.11 4.03 -5.46
CA CYS A 47 8.78 3.50 -5.16
C CYS A 47 8.51 2.20 -5.93
N GLY A 48 8.89 2.13 -7.21
CA GLY A 48 8.75 0.93 -8.04
C GLY A 48 9.61 -0.22 -7.54
N GLU A 49 10.87 0.05 -7.19
CA GLU A 49 11.79 -0.93 -6.59
C GLU A 49 11.24 -1.46 -5.26
N ALA A 50 10.80 -0.57 -4.36
CA ALA A 50 10.20 -0.96 -3.09
C ALA A 50 8.93 -1.79 -3.28
N TRP A 51 8.09 -1.44 -4.26
CA TRP A 51 6.87 -2.17 -4.58
C TRP A 51 7.17 -3.57 -5.12
N ASN A 52 8.08 -3.69 -6.09
CA ASN A 52 8.44 -4.98 -6.66
C ASN A 52 9.07 -5.88 -5.59
N CYS A 53 9.97 -5.34 -4.76
CA CYS A 53 10.55 -6.09 -3.64
C CYS A 53 9.47 -6.55 -2.64
N PHE A 54 8.47 -5.71 -2.35
CA PHE A 54 7.36 -6.07 -1.47
C PHE A 54 6.44 -7.13 -2.09
N GLY A 55 6.12 -7.00 -3.38
CA GLY A 55 5.17 -7.85 -4.11
C GLY A 55 5.74 -9.20 -4.55
N ASP A 56 7.06 -9.32 -4.68
CA ASP A 56 7.74 -10.57 -5.04
C ASP A 56 7.71 -11.62 -3.92
N GLU A 57 7.47 -11.21 -2.66
CA GLU A 57 7.31 -12.12 -1.53
C GLU A 57 5.87 -12.65 -1.47
N GLU A 58 5.73 -13.98 -1.63
CA GLU A 58 4.42 -14.64 -1.62
C GLU A 58 3.65 -14.36 -0.33
N GLY A 59 2.38 -14.00 -0.47
CA GLY A 59 1.47 -13.76 0.64
C GLY A 59 1.55 -12.35 1.24
N ASN A 60 2.53 -11.52 0.92
CA ASN A 60 2.64 -10.16 1.48
C ASN A 60 1.40 -9.30 1.22
N ILE A 61 0.95 -9.23 -0.03
CA ILE A 61 -0.24 -8.46 -0.41
C ILE A 61 -1.49 -9.03 0.26
N GLN A 62 -1.62 -10.36 0.32
CA GLN A 62 -2.78 -11.01 0.93
C GLN A 62 -2.84 -10.76 2.45
N ASN A 63 -1.71 -10.92 3.14
CA ASN A 63 -1.60 -10.77 4.58
C ASN A 63 -1.86 -9.32 5.01
N ILE A 64 -1.32 -8.34 4.27
CA ILE A 64 -1.53 -6.91 4.57
C ILE A 64 -2.91 -6.42 4.14
N GLY A 65 -3.41 -6.92 3.02
CA GLY A 65 -4.75 -6.61 2.52
C GLY A 65 -5.87 -7.24 3.34
N HIS A 66 -5.57 -8.15 4.28
CA HIS A 66 -6.56 -8.84 5.08
C HIS A 66 -7.26 -7.88 6.07
N CYS A 67 -8.41 -7.38 5.65
CA CYS A 67 -9.24 -6.45 6.43
C CYS A 67 -10.50 -7.15 6.93
N THR A 68 -10.46 -7.68 8.15
CA THR A 68 -11.58 -8.43 8.75
C THR A 68 -12.87 -7.64 8.87
N TRP A 69 -12.77 -6.33 9.10
CA TRP A 69 -13.92 -5.43 9.20
C TRP A 69 -14.65 -5.24 7.87
N ALA A 70 -13.96 -5.49 6.75
CA ALA A 70 -14.45 -5.29 5.38
C ALA A 70 -14.95 -6.59 4.72
N LEU A 71 -14.92 -7.72 5.44
CA LEU A 71 -15.48 -8.99 4.98
C LEU A 71 -17.01 -8.92 5.09
N ILE A 72 -17.69 -8.88 3.93
CA ILE A 72 -19.15 -8.93 3.79
C ILE A 72 -19.58 -10.37 3.49
#